data_AF-A6HSH5-F1
#
_entry.id   AF-A6HSH5-F1
#
_cell.length_a   1.000
_cell.length_b   1.000
_cell.length_c   1.000
_cell.angle_alpha   90.00
_cell.angle_beta   90.00
_cell.angle_gamma   90.00
#
_symmetry.space_group_name_H-M   'P 1'
#
loop_
_entity.id
_entity.type
_entity.pdbx_description
1 polymer ?
#
loop_
_entity_poly.entity_id
_entity_poly.type
_entity_poly.pdbx_seq_one_letter_code
_entity_poly.pdbx_strand_id
1 'polypeptide(L)'
;MRFRPAQWPLPRPVAIHHIVEDFLTDWTAPVGHILPLRRFLENCLDTDLRSFYAESCFLFTLTRQKLPPFCQQGYLRMQGLSSTKSLRQHGVESRLLQDYTAMENSSRWLDDHSSAPGPLTQ
;
A
#
# COMPACT_ATOMS: atom_id res chain seq x y z
N MET A 1 19.42 39.51 -31.32
CA MET A 1 20.59 39.05 -32.11
C MET A 1 20.88 40.05 -33.22
N ARG A 2 21.82 40.98 -33.00
CA ARG A 2 22.08 42.12 -33.90
C ARG A 2 23.30 41.97 -34.82
N PHE A 3 24.02 40.85 -34.74
CA PHE A 3 25.16 40.58 -35.62
C PHE A 3 24.94 39.23 -36.32
N ARG A 4 24.79 39.24 -37.64
CA ARG A 4 24.89 38.04 -38.49
C ARG A 4 25.76 38.34 -39.72
N PRO A 5 26.55 37.38 -40.20
CA PRO A 5 27.24 37.47 -41.49
C PRO A 5 26.23 37.48 -42.66
N ALA A 6 26.61 38.09 -43.78
CA ALA A 6 25.94 37.86 -45.05
C ALA A 6 26.00 36.35 -45.40
N GLN A 7 24.97 35.81 -46.04
CA GLN A 7 24.77 34.39 -46.41
C GLN A 7 24.52 33.35 -45.30
N TRP A 8 23.71 33.67 -44.28
CA TRP A 8 23.23 32.65 -43.33
C TRP A 8 22.27 31.64 -44.01
N PRO A 9 22.62 30.35 -44.11
CA PRO A 9 21.90 29.39 -44.96
C PRO A 9 20.57 28.89 -44.37
N LEU A 10 20.24 29.24 -43.13
CA LEU A 10 19.05 28.73 -42.44
C LEU A 10 17.94 29.77 -42.34
N PRO A 11 16.67 29.39 -42.57
CA PRO A 11 15.54 30.29 -42.45
C PRO A 11 15.42 30.83 -41.01
N ARG A 12 14.90 32.06 -40.89
CA ARG A 12 14.61 32.64 -39.57
C ARG A 12 13.52 31.79 -38.88
N PRO A 13 13.74 31.30 -37.65
CA PRO A 13 12.69 30.61 -36.91
C PRO A 13 11.48 31.54 -36.74
N VAL A 14 10.31 31.09 -37.20
CA VAL A 14 9.03 31.82 -37.08
C VAL A 14 8.36 31.60 -35.72
N ALA A 15 8.80 30.58 -34.98
CA ALA A 15 8.37 30.30 -33.63
C ALA A 15 9.59 29.96 -32.77
N ILE A 16 9.59 30.45 -31.54
CA ILE A 16 10.49 29.97 -30.49
C ILE A 16 9.75 28.82 -29.82
N HIS A 17 10.17 27.57 -30.08
CA HIS A 17 9.71 26.45 -29.28
C HIS A 17 10.37 26.58 -27.90
N HIS A 18 9.61 27.06 -26.92
CA HIS A 18 10.06 27.07 -25.53
C HIS A 18 10.08 25.62 -25.07
N ILE A 19 11.25 24.97 -25.11
CA ILE A 19 11.46 23.70 -24.43
C ILE A 19 11.37 24.05 -22.94
N VAL A 20 10.19 23.83 -22.36
CA VAL A 20 10.04 23.77 -20.90
C VAL A 20 10.87 22.56 -20.51
N GLU A 21 11.98 22.82 -19.80
CA GLU A 21 12.93 21.84 -19.26
C GLU A 21 12.56 20.39 -19.56
N ASP A 22 13.25 19.81 -20.53
CA ASP A 22 13.21 18.37 -20.74
C ASP A 22 13.84 17.75 -19.49
N PHE A 23 13.01 17.43 -18.50
CA PHE A 23 13.40 16.63 -17.34
C PHE A 23 13.68 15.22 -17.84
N LEU A 24 14.71 15.07 -18.67
CA LEU A 24 15.41 13.82 -18.87
C LEU A 24 15.89 13.42 -17.49
N THR A 25 15.06 12.63 -16.81
CA THR A 25 15.43 12.02 -15.55
C THR A 25 16.57 11.10 -15.90
N ASP A 26 17.80 11.57 -15.65
CA ASP A 26 18.99 10.82 -15.98
C ASP A 26 18.98 9.57 -15.08
N TRP A 27 18.73 8.41 -15.69
CA TRP A 27 18.63 7.13 -15.00
C TRP A 27 20.04 6.67 -14.65
N THR A 28 20.68 7.34 -13.69
CA THR A 28 22.03 7.03 -13.19
C THR A 28 22.13 5.66 -12.54
N ALA A 29 21.00 4.99 -12.30
CA ALA A 29 20.91 3.62 -11.82
C ALA A 29 19.65 2.91 -12.37
N PRO A 30 19.68 1.57 -12.54
CA PRO A 30 18.53 0.78 -13.00
C PRO A 30 17.24 0.98 -12.19
N VAL A 31 17.35 1.38 -10.92
CA VAL A 31 16.22 1.59 -9.99
C VAL A 31 15.88 3.06 -9.76
N GLY A 32 16.52 4.00 -10.45
CA GLY A 32 16.31 5.44 -10.28
C GLY A 32 14.85 5.88 -10.54
N HIS A 33 14.11 5.10 -11.35
CA HIS A 33 12.73 5.35 -11.74
C HIS A 33 11.68 5.08 -10.66
N ILE A 34 12.03 4.32 -9.63
CA ILE A 34 11.06 3.91 -8.61
C ILE A 34 10.54 5.12 -7.83
N LEU A 35 11.41 6.08 -7.47
CA LEU A 35 10.99 7.26 -6.69
C LEU A 35 10.18 8.27 -7.53
N PRO A 36 10.60 8.67 -8.75
CA PRO A 36 9.80 9.55 -9.60
C PRO A 36 8.45 8.95 -9.95
N LEU A 37 8.40 7.65 -10.29
CA LEU A 37 7.16 6.96 -10.61
C LEU A 37 6.21 6.92 -9.41
N ARG A 38 6.72 6.54 -8.22
CA ARG A 38 5.90 6.56 -7.00
C ARG A 38 5.35 7.96 -6.76
N ARG A 39 6.19 9.00 -6.87
CA ARG A 39 5.77 10.39 -6.63
C ARG A 39 4.71 10.86 -7.62
N PHE A 40 4.86 10.51 -8.90
CA PHE A 40 3.87 10.78 -9.93
C PHE A 40 2.52 10.13 -9.58
N LEU A 41 2.52 8.85 -9.22
CA LEU A 41 1.31 8.11 -8.86
C LEU A 41 0.64 8.67 -7.58
N GLU A 42 1.43 9.01 -6.56
CA GLU A 42 0.94 9.65 -5.34
C GLU A 42 0.23 10.98 -5.63
N ASN A 43 0.78 11.80 -6.55
CA ASN A 43 0.15 13.04 -6.98
C ASN A 43 -1.15 12.80 -7.77
N CYS A 44 -1.17 11.81 -8.66
CA CYS A 44 -2.38 11.50 -9.44
C CYS A 44 -3.53 10.95 -8.59
N LEU A 45 -3.20 10.13 -7.57
CA LEU A 45 -4.19 9.44 -6.73
C LEU A 45 -4.48 10.17 -5.41
N ASP A 46 -3.76 11.26 -5.15
CA ASP A 46 -3.77 12.04 -3.91
C ASP A 46 -3.73 11.12 -2.66
N THR A 47 -2.81 10.16 -2.68
CA THR A 47 -2.68 9.15 -1.62
C THR A 47 -1.24 8.69 -1.49
N ASP A 48 -0.83 8.41 -0.26
CA ASP A 48 0.51 7.90 0.03
C ASP A 48 0.58 6.40 -0.30
N LEU A 49 1.53 6.02 -1.15
CA LEU A 49 1.71 4.65 -1.64
C LEU A 49 2.82 3.89 -0.92
N ARG A 50 3.40 4.47 0.14
CA ARG A 50 4.49 3.84 0.90
C ARG A 50 3.98 2.73 1.81
N SER A 51 4.90 1.85 2.18
CA SER A 51 4.70 0.87 3.24
C SER A 51 5.00 1.51 4.59
N PHE A 52 4.15 1.23 5.59
CA PHE A 52 4.25 1.82 6.92
C PHE A 52 4.32 0.73 8.00
N TYR A 53 4.94 1.06 9.13
CA TYR A 53 4.86 0.21 10.31
C TYR A 53 3.45 0.27 10.93
N ALA A 54 3.09 -0.77 11.68
CA ALA A 54 1.80 -0.87 12.35
C ALA A 54 1.53 0.32 13.29
N GLU A 55 2.57 0.80 13.98
CA GLU A 55 2.49 1.98 14.86
C GLU A 55 2.13 3.25 14.09
N SER A 56 2.77 3.48 12.94
CA SER A 56 2.46 4.64 12.10
C SER A 56 1.04 4.54 11.54
N CYS A 57 0.61 3.35 11.12
CA CYS A 57 -0.76 3.12 10.68
C CYS A 57 -1.76 3.40 11.81
N PHE A 58 -1.49 2.94 13.04
CA PHE A 58 -2.33 3.26 14.21
C PHE A 58 -2.47 4.77 14.41
N LEU A 59 -1.36 5.52 14.41
CA LEU A 59 -1.41 6.98 14.50
C LEU A 59 -2.25 7.60 13.36
N PHE A 60 -2.08 7.13 12.13
CA PHE A 60 -2.85 7.64 10.99
C PHE A 60 -4.34 7.34 11.12
N THR A 61 -4.72 6.20 11.68
CA THR A 61 -6.15 5.87 11.88
C THR A 61 -6.83 6.84 12.84
N LEU A 62 -6.07 7.46 13.74
CA LEU A 62 -6.59 8.43 14.71
C LEU A 62 -6.52 9.88 14.23
N THR A 63 -5.65 10.20 13.27
CA THR A 63 -5.28 11.59 12.94
C THR A 63 -5.60 12.00 11.50
N ARG A 64 -5.77 11.05 10.58
CA ARG A 64 -5.95 11.32 9.15
C ARG A 64 -7.36 10.97 8.70
N GLN A 65 -7.93 11.81 7.83
CA GLN A 65 -9.22 11.53 7.18
C GLN A 65 -9.12 10.42 6.12
N LYS A 66 -7.99 10.37 5.38
CA LYS A 66 -7.71 9.37 4.34
C LYS A 66 -6.47 8.58 4.73
N LEU A 67 -6.64 7.26 4.82
CA LEU A 67 -5.56 6.33 5.20
C LEU A 67 -4.79 5.86 3.97
N PRO A 68 -3.46 5.67 4.05
CA PRO A 68 -2.70 5.01 3.01
C PRO A 68 -3.25 3.60 2.71
N PRO A 69 -3.32 3.16 1.44
CA PRO A 69 -3.83 1.84 1.08
C PRO A 69 -3.08 0.72 1.81
N PHE A 70 -1.78 0.86 2.04
CA PHE A 70 -1.01 -0.12 2.80
C PHE A 70 -1.59 -0.34 4.22
N CYS A 71 -1.96 0.73 4.93
CA CYS A 71 -2.56 0.64 6.25
C CYS A 71 -3.99 0.07 6.19
N GLN A 72 -4.74 0.36 5.14
CA GLN A 72 -6.09 -0.16 4.97
C GLN A 72 -6.08 -1.66 4.66
N GLN A 73 -5.28 -2.11 3.69
CA GLN A 73 -5.19 -3.51 3.31
C GLN A 73 -4.44 -4.35 4.36
N GLY A 74 -3.41 -3.80 5.00
CA GLY A 74 -2.61 -4.50 6.01
C GLY A 74 -3.18 -4.36 7.41
N TYR A 75 -2.95 -3.20 8.02
CA TYR A 75 -3.25 -2.96 9.45
C TYR A 75 -4.74 -3.10 9.79
N LEU A 76 -5.62 -2.41 9.06
CA LEU A 76 -7.06 -2.40 9.37
C LEU A 76 -7.77 -3.73 9.08
N ARG A 77 -7.27 -4.52 8.13
CA ARG A 77 -7.80 -5.87 7.87
C ARG A 77 -7.15 -6.94 8.72
N MET A 78 -6.35 -6.56 9.72
CA MET A 78 -5.59 -7.48 10.57
C MET A 78 -4.70 -8.45 9.77
N GLN A 79 -4.27 -8.05 8.56
CA GLN A 79 -3.36 -8.80 7.69
C GLN A 79 -1.89 -8.49 8.02
N GLY A 80 -1.62 -8.06 9.26
CA GLY A 80 -0.26 -7.90 9.76
C GLY A 80 0.43 -9.25 9.95
N LEU A 81 1.74 -9.24 10.18
CA LEU A 81 2.49 -10.45 10.52
C LEU A 81 1.84 -11.13 11.73
N SER A 82 1.46 -12.39 11.58
CA SER A 82 0.92 -13.21 12.65
C SER A 82 1.93 -13.32 13.78
N SER A 83 1.53 -12.90 14.98
CA SER A 83 2.35 -12.96 16.20
C SER A 83 2.81 -14.40 16.47
N THR A 84 4.07 -14.57 16.91
CA THR A 84 4.61 -15.88 17.27
C THR A 84 3.85 -16.45 18.47
N LYS A 85 3.86 -17.79 18.64
CA LYS A 85 3.16 -18.44 19.76
C LYS A 85 3.55 -17.86 21.12
N SER A 86 4.83 -17.59 21.34
CA SER A 86 5.34 -16.99 22.58
C SER A 86 4.81 -15.59 22.82
N LEU A 87 4.79 -14.75 21.78
CA LEU A 87 4.32 -13.37 21.87
C LEU A 87 2.79 -13.31 22.06
N ARG A 88 2.04 -14.24 21.45
CA ARG A 88 0.60 -14.43 21.73
C ARG A 88 0.34 -14.83 23.18
N GLN A 89 1.05 -15.84 23.68
CA GLN A 89 0.91 -16.34 25.05
C GLN A 89 1.16 -15.22 26.06
N HIS A 90 2.25 -14.47 25.88
CA HIS A 90 2.57 -13.32 26.72
C HIS A 90 1.50 -12.22 26.63
N GLY A 91 0.92 -11.98 25.45
CA GLY A 91 -0.19 -11.03 25.27
C GLY A 91 -1.46 -11.41 26.05
N VAL A 92 -1.76 -12.71 26.16
CA VAL A 92 -2.89 -13.22 26.96
C VAL A 92 -2.58 -13.10 28.46
N GLU A 93 -1.39 -13.53 28.88
CA GLU A 93 -0.96 -13.43 30.29
C GLU A 93 -0.92 -11.99 30.80
N SER A 94 -0.51 -11.05 29.95
CA SER A 94 -0.50 -9.61 30.23
C SER A 94 -1.86 -8.92 30.04
N ARG A 95 -2.92 -9.67 29.68
CA ARG A 95 -4.29 -9.16 29.43
C ARG A 95 -4.39 -8.10 28.34
N LEU A 96 -3.41 -8.04 27.44
CA LEU A 96 -3.41 -7.15 26.28
C LEU A 96 -4.22 -7.73 25.11
N LEU A 97 -4.39 -9.05 25.07
CA LEU A 97 -5.19 -9.76 24.10
C LEU A 97 -6.20 -10.66 24.82
N GLN A 98 -7.45 -10.68 24.35
CA GLN A 98 -8.38 -11.73 24.73
C GLN A 98 -7.99 -13.03 24.05
N ASP A 99 -8.15 -14.14 24.77
CA ASP A 99 -7.90 -15.46 24.22
C ASP A 99 -9.06 -15.88 23.30
N TYR A 100 -9.02 -15.41 22.06
CA TYR A 100 -10.04 -15.75 21.05
C TYR A 100 -9.92 -17.19 20.52
N THR A 101 -8.93 -17.98 20.97
CA THR A 101 -8.81 -19.40 20.59
C THR A 101 -9.96 -20.25 21.15
N ALA A 102 -10.72 -19.74 22.11
CA ALA A 102 -11.93 -20.39 22.60
C ALA A 102 -13.09 -20.41 21.58
N MET A 103 -13.15 -19.47 20.62
CA MET A 103 -14.26 -19.42 19.64
C MET A 103 -14.11 -20.45 18.51
N GLU A 104 -12.89 -20.82 18.09
CA GLU A 104 -12.66 -21.82 17.04
C GLU A 104 -13.05 -23.24 17.45
N ASN A 105 -13.00 -23.56 18.75
CA ASN A 105 -13.49 -24.84 19.25
C ASN A 105 -15.01 -24.90 19.29
N SER A 106 -15.72 -23.78 19.46
CA SER A 106 -17.19 -23.81 19.55
C SER A 106 -17.86 -24.07 18.20
N SER A 107 -17.27 -23.60 17.10
CA SER A 107 -17.72 -23.94 15.74
C SER A 107 -17.47 -25.42 15.40
N ARG A 108 -16.42 -26.02 15.96
CA ARG A 108 -16.08 -27.43 15.75
C ARG A 108 -17.01 -28.41 16.50
N TRP A 109 -17.68 -27.95 17.55
CA TRP A 109 -18.68 -28.72 18.31
C TRP A 109 -20.10 -28.59 17.76
N LEU A 110 -20.38 -27.61 16.89
CA LEU A 110 -21.70 -27.45 16.26
C LEU A 110 -21.84 -28.26 14.96
N ASP A 111 -20.74 -28.61 14.30
CA ASP A 111 -20.78 -29.44 13.08
C ASP A 111 -20.85 -30.95 13.37
N ASP A 112 -20.47 -31.42 14.56
CA ASP A 112 -20.39 -32.86 14.87
C ASP A 112 -21.73 -33.49 15.30
N HIS A 113 -22.76 -32.69 15.59
CA HIS A 113 -24.07 -33.18 16.03
C HIS A 113 -25.15 -33.32 14.93
N SER A 114 -24.81 -33.17 13.64
CA SER A 114 -25.78 -33.31 12.54
C SER A 114 -25.83 -34.70 11.87
N SER A 115 -25.28 -35.75 12.49
CA SER A 115 -25.51 -37.14 12.00
C SER A 115 -26.79 -37.72 12.59
N ALA A 116 -27.92 -37.47 11.93
CA ALA A 116 -29.15 -38.23 12.13
C ALA A 116 -29.18 -39.44 11.15
N PRO A 117 -29.55 -40.65 11.61
CA PRO A 117 -29.71 -41.81 10.73
C PRO A 117 -30.93 -41.63 9.80
N GLY A 118 -30.76 -41.93 8.52
CA GLY A 118 -31.82 -41.80 7.50
C GLY A 118 -33.01 -42.75 7.74
N PRO A 119 -34.20 -42.44 7.20
CA PRO A 119 -35.40 -43.23 7.45
C PRO A 119 -35.45 -44.53 6.64
N LEU A 120 -35.90 -45.60 7.31
CA LEU A 120 -36.35 -46.86 6.72
C LEU A 120 -37.57 -46.60 5.81
N THR A 121 -37.48 -46.95 4.53
CA THR A 121 -38.64 -47.08 3.64
C THR A 121 -39.01 -48.56 3.51
N GLN A 122 -40.29 -48.85 3.76
CA GLN A 122 -40.99 -50.11 3.48
C GLN A 122 -41.04 -50.42 1.99
#